data_AF-A0A3E0TSP3-F1
#
_entry.id   AF-A0A3E0TSP3-F1
#
_cell.length_a   1.000
_cell.length_b   1.000
_cell.length_c   1.000
_cell.angle_alpha   90.00
_cell.angle_beta   90.00
_cell.angle_gamma   90.00
#
_symmetry.space_group_name_H-M   'P 1'
#
loop_
_entity.id
_entity.type
_entity.pdbx_description
1 polymer ?
#
loop_
_entity_poly.entity_id
_entity_poly.type
_entity_poly.pdbx_seq_one_letter_code
_entity_poly.pdbx_strand_id
1 'polypeptide(L)'
;MINLNDFSMEREDEPQLDTELPDYPGDTSWMDALTAKQSAIVKKVTARFIEARDTIMASEKPKSLKIGERTIKPAKLAEMAGVDKSNIRKDRMDITPFEKYLEHYNDTLIAIWQQRCNTCNSGRRLSRKELEVKKGEFELKYEQELNKNLVEYFQAALHSEVAQNQIETAQKLRELKIDYEKAQQTIANLRSQLQEMTIQLNRKN
;
A
#
# COMPACT_ATOMS: atom_id res chain seq x y z
N MET A 1 -12.90 -5.65 -38.60
CA MET A 1 -14.11 -5.54 -37.74
C MET A 1 -13.66 -5.86 -36.33
N ILE A 2 -13.67 -4.88 -35.44
CA ILE A 2 -13.36 -5.10 -34.03
C ILE A 2 -14.64 -5.65 -33.39
N ASN A 3 -14.56 -6.83 -32.81
CA ASN A 3 -15.68 -7.50 -32.16
C ASN A 3 -15.99 -6.75 -30.85
N LEU A 4 -17.13 -6.04 -30.80
CA LEU A 4 -17.53 -5.19 -29.68
C LEU A 4 -18.23 -5.96 -28.54
N ASN A 5 -18.29 -7.29 -28.62
CA ASN A 5 -18.97 -8.14 -27.64
C ASN A 5 -18.11 -8.60 -26.45
N ASP A 6 -16.86 -8.14 -26.34
CA ASP A 6 -15.95 -8.58 -25.27
C ASP A 6 -15.95 -7.67 -24.02
N PHE A 7 -16.82 -6.66 -23.96
CA PHE A 7 -17.12 -5.96 -22.71
C PHE A 7 -18.19 -6.71 -21.93
N SER A 8 -17.86 -7.94 -21.51
CA SER A 8 -18.58 -8.54 -20.39
C SER A 8 -18.14 -7.76 -19.15
N MET A 9 -18.98 -6.84 -18.67
CA MET A 9 -18.87 -6.34 -17.30
C MET A 9 -19.01 -7.57 -16.40
N GLU A 10 -17.87 -8.12 -15.97
CA GLU A 10 -17.82 -8.94 -14.78
C GLU A 10 -18.59 -8.15 -13.72
N ARG A 11 -19.70 -8.74 -13.24
CA ARG A 11 -20.40 -8.19 -12.09
C ARG A 11 -19.34 -8.08 -11.02
N GLU A 12 -19.02 -6.85 -10.61
CA GLU A 12 -18.22 -6.60 -9.42
C GLU A 12 -18.79 -7.52 -8.35
N ASP A 13 -18.00 -8.51 -7.91
CA ASP A 13 -18.34 -9.33 -6.77
C ASP A 13 -18.82 -8.38 -5.68
N GLU A 14 -20.07 -8.54 -5.24
CA GLU A 14 -20.55 -7.78 -4.08
C GLU A 14 -19.50 -7.99 -3.00
N PRO A 15 -18.84 -6.92 -2.51
CA PRO A 15 -17.76 -7.08 -1.55
C PRO A 15 -18.36 -7.82 -0.37
N GLN A 16 -17.89 -9.05 -0.13
CA GLN A 16 -18.25 -9.80 1.06
C GLN A 16 -17.95 -8.86 2.23
N LEU A 17 -19.01 -8.39 2.89
CA LEU A 17 -18.84 -7.52 4.03
C LEU A 17 -18.14 -8.34 5.10
N ASP A 18 -16.88 -8.01 5.37
CA ASP A 18 -16.12 -8.57 6.48
C ASP A 18 -16.99 -8.48 7.75
N THR A 19 -17.43 -9.64 8.23
CA THR A 19 -18.33 -9.77 9.38
C THR A 19 -17.65 -9.42 10.70
N GLU A 20 -16.36 -9.14 10.66
CA GLU A 20 -15.50 -8.97 11.82
C GLU A 20 -15.27 -7.50 12.14
N LEU A 21 -15.03 -7.22 13.41
CA LEU A 21 -14.66 -5.89 13.88
C LEU A 21 -13.25 -5.60 13.36
N PRO A 22 -13.02 -4.45 12.69
CA PRO A 22 -11.67 -4.09 12.24
C PRO A 22 -10.66 -4.11 13.39
N ASP A 23 -9.45 -4.59 13.13
CA ASP A 23 -8.41 -4.61 14.15
C ASP A 23 -8.07 -3.19 14.61
N TYR A 24 -8.05 -2.97 15.93
CA TYR A 24 -7.61 -1.71 16.50
C TYR A 24 -6.07 -1.67 16.53
N PRO A 25 -5.42 -0.72 15.84
CA PRO A 25 -3.96 -0.68 15.74
C PRO A 25 -3.26 -0.07 16.97
N GLY A 26 -4.03 0.44 17.94
CA GLY A 26 -3.50 1.06 19.16
C GLY A 26 -3.31 0.07 20.31
N ASP A 27 -2.63 0.54 21.36
CA ASP A 27 -2.44 -0.25 22.58
C ASP A 27 -3.79 -0.56 23.27
N THR A 28 -3.99 -1.83 23.61
CA THR A 28 -5.18 -2.33 24.33
C THR A 28 -4.87 -2.79 25.74
N SER A 29 -3.63 -2.64 26.23
CA SER A 29 -3.21 -3.02 27.59
C SER A 29 -4.03 -2.34 28.70
N TRP A 30 -4.57 -1.15 28.43
CA TRP A 30 -5.47 -0.42 29.33
C TRP A 30 -6.78 -1.17 29.63
N MET A 31 -7.18 -2.13 28.77
CA MET A 31 -8.39 -2.92 28.98
C MET A 31 -8.26 -3.89 30.16
N ASP A 32 -7.04 -4.34 30.47
CA ASP A 32 -6.77 -5.27 31.57
C ASP A 32 -6.87 -4.59 32.95
N ALA A 33 -6.70 -3.27 32.99
CA ALA A 33 -6.83 -2.45 34.19
C ALA A 33 -8.29 -2.04 34.50
N LEU A 34 -9.26 -2.47 33.68
CA LEU A 34 -10.66 -2.07 33.83
C LEU A 34 -11.37 -2.82 34.95
N THR A 35 -12.24 -2.10 35.67
CA THR A 35 -13.20 -2.75 36.57
C THR A 35 -14.18 -3.62 35.79
N ALA A 36 -14.81 -4.61 36.45
CA ALA A 36 -15.79 -5.49 35.82
C ALA A 36 -16.92 -4.72 35.10
N LYS A 37 -17.35 -3.59 35.66
CA LYS A 37 -18.38 -2.71 35.07
C LYS A 37 -17.88 -1.99 33.81
N GLN A 38 -16.63 -1.51 33.80
CA GLN A 38 -16.02 -0.86 32.64
C GLN A 38 -15.72 -1.87 31.53
N SER A 39 -15.20 -3.05 31.88
CA SER A 39 -14.98 -4.15 30.93
C SER A 39 -16.29 -4.58 30.26
N ALA A 40 -17.40 -4.65 31.02
CA ALA A 40 -18.72 -4.95 30.46
C ALA A 40 -19.17 -3.94 29.39
N ILE A 41 -18.81 -2.65 29.55
CA ILE A 41 -19.12 -1.59 28.59
C ILE A 41 -18.27 -1.76 27.32
N VAL A 42 -16.96 -1.98 27.45
CA VAL A 42 -16.05 -2.16 26.31
C VAL A 42 -16.45 -3.37 25.48
N LYS A 43 -16.87 -4.48 26.10
CA LYS A 43 -17.36 -5.68 25.41
C LYS A 43 -18.60 -5.43 24.54
N LYS A 44 -19.34 -4.33 24.73
CA LYS A 44 -20.49 -3.97 23.89
C LYS A 44 -20.11 -3.19 22.63
N VAL A 45 -18.86 -2.74 22.50
CA VAL A 45 -18.39 -1.97 21.33
C VAL A 45 -18.58 -2.78 20.05
N THR A 46 -18.13 -4.03 20.03
CA THR A 46 -18.28 -4.95 18.88
C THR A 46 -19.74 -5.09 18.44
N ALA A 47 -20.63 -5.41 19.39
CA ALA A 47 -22.05 -5.60 19.09
C ALA A 47 -22.70 -4.31 18.55
N ARG A 48 -22.37 -3.16 19.15
CA ARG A 48 -22.90 -1.87 18.70
C ARG A 48 -22.32 -1.44 17.34
N PHE A 49 -21.06 -1.76 17.06
CA PHE A 49 -20.43 -1.51 15.76
C PHE A 49 -21.16 -2.27 14.64
N ILE A 50 -21.40 -3.57 14.85
CA ILE A 50 -22.13 -4.41 13.89
C ILE A 50 -23.54 -3.86 13.66
N GLU A 51 -24.28 -3.56 14.74
CA GLU A 51 -25.63 -2.99 14.64
C GLU A 51 -25.65 -1.66 13.86
N ALA A 52 -24.71 -0.75 14.13
CA ALA A 52 -24.61 0.53 13.43
C ALA A 52 -24.24 0.35 11.95
N ARG A 53 -23.29 -0.53 11.65
CA ARG A 53 -22.88 -0.88 10.28
C ARG A 53 -24.06 -1.45 9.50
N ASP A 54 -24.74 -2.44 10.05
CA ASP A 54 -25.84 -3.11 9.38
C ASP A 54 -27.02 -2.14 9.15
N THR A 55 -27.25 -1.20 10.09
CA THR A 55 -28.22 -0.11 9.92
C THR A 55 -27.83 0.82 8.76
N ILE A 56 -26.55 1.19 8.64
CA ILE A 56 -26.04 2.02 7.54
C ILE A 56 -26.19 1.30 6.20
N MET A 57 -25.90 -0.01 6.17
CA MET A 57 -25.97 -0.82 4.96
C MET A 57 -27.41 -1.10 4.53
N ALA A 58 -28.31 -1.42 5.45
CA ALA A 58 -29.71 -1.70 5.11
C ALA A 58 -30.52 -0.42 4.77
N SER A 59 -30.02 0.77 5.10
CA SER A 59 -30.75 2.02 4.85
C SER A 59 -30.85 2.36 3.37
N GLU A 60 -32.07 2.50 2.86
CA GLU A 60 -32.35 3.03 1.51
C GLU A 60 -31.95 4.52 1.38
N LYS A 61 -31.99 5.27 2.48
CA LYS A 61 -31.67 6.70 2.55
C LYS A 61 -30.62 6.93 3.65
N PRO A 62 -29.35 6.58 3.42
CA PRO A 62 -28.32 6.66 4.46
C PRO A 62 -28.11 8.10 4.96
N LYS A 63 -28.39 9.12 4.14
CA LYS A 63 -28.29 10.55 4.54
C LYS A 63 -29.30 10.99 5.60
N SER A 64 -30.43 10.29 5.75
CA SER A 64 -31.43 10.61 6.78
C SER A 64 -31.14 9.96 8.14
N LEU A 65 -30.14 9.08 8.24
CA LEU A 65 -29.77 8.46 9.50
C LEU A 65 -29.25 9.51 10.49
N LYS A 66 -29.75 9.45 11.73
CA LYS A 66 -29.30 10.32 12.81
C LYS A 66 -27.89 9.91 13.26
N ILE A 67 -27.16 10.87 13.84
CA ILE A 67 -25.81 10.63 14.37
C ILE A 67 -25.79 9.45 15.35
N GLY A 68 -26.80 9.31 16.22
CA GLY A 68 -26.87 8.20 17.18
C GLY A 68 -27.06 6.81 16.55
N GLU A 69 -27.66 6.72 15.36
CA GLU A 69 -27.90 5.46 14.65
C GLU A 69 -26.63 4.96 13.97
N ARG A 70 -25.83 5.90 13.44
CA ARG A 70 -24.61 5.62 12.68
C ARG A 70 -23.31 5.63 13.50
N THR A 71 -23.36 5.99 14.79
CA THR A 71 -22.16 6.08 15.66
C THR A 71 -22.32 5.26 16.94
N ILE A 72 -21.19 4.91 17.53
CA ILE A 72 -21.05 4.29 18.84
C ILE A 72 -20.89 5.40 19.87
N LYS A 73 -21.83 5.47 20.82
CA LYS A 73 -21.80 6.43 21.93
C LYS A 73 -21.60 5.71 23.27
N PRO A 74 -20.72 6.20 24.16
CA PRO A 74 -20.50 5.61 25.48
C PRO A 74 -21.77 5.41 26.29
N ALA A 75 -22.71 6.36 26.23
CA ALA A 75 -23.99 6.26 26.93
C ALA A 75 -24.83 5.05 26.46
N LYS A 76 -24.80 4.74 25.16
CA LYS A 76 -25.52 3.58 24.60
C LYS A 76 -24.84 2.27 25.00
N LEU A 77 -23.51 2.26 25.07
CA LEU A 77 -22.75 1.09 25.55
C LEU A 77 -23.04 0.79 27.02
N ALA A 78 -23.13 1.83 27.86
CA ALA A 78 -23.52 1.69 29.27
C ALA A 78 -24.94 1.11 29.42
N GLU A 79 -25.89 1.62 28.62
CA GLU A 79 -27.26 1.09 28.56
C GLU A 79 -27.29 -0.39 28.14
N MET A 80 -26.57 -0.75 27.07
CA MET A 80 -26.46 -2.15 26.59
C MET A 80 -25.77 -3.08 27.59
N ALA A 81 -24.90 -2.54 28.45
CA ALA A 81 -24.25 -3.28 29.51
C ALA A 81 -25.11 -3.37 30.79
N GLY A 82 -26.23 -2.65 30.88
CA GLY A 82 -27.04 -2.57 32.10
C GLY A 82 -26.34 -1.83 33.25
N VAL A 83 -25.40 -0.96 32.93
CA VAL A 83 -24.53 -0.26 33.89
C VAL A 83 -24.82 1.24 33.81
N ASP A 84 -24.74 1.93 34.96
CA ASP A 84 -24.92 3.38 34.99
C ASP A 84 -23.83 4.11 34.18
N LYS A 85 -24.24 5.10 33.39
CA LYS A 85 -23.36 5.97 32.57
C LYS A 85 -22.26 6.64 33.39
N SER A 86 -22.48 6.78 34.70
CA SER A 86 -21.52 7.36 35.64
C SER A 86 -20.21 6.57 35.78
N ASN A 87 -20.16 5.33 35.29
CA ASN A 87 -18.95 4.49 35.27
C ASN A 87 -17.97 4.85 34.14
N ILE A 88 -18.38 5.70 33.19
CA ILE A 88 -17.55 6.23 32.09
C ILE A 88 -17.25 7.72 32.33
N ARG A 89 -17.02 8.13 33.58
CA ARG A 89 -16.63 9.51 33.89
C ARG A 89 -15.11 9.62 34.02
N LYS A 90 -14.55 10.76 33.61
CA LYS A 90 -13.09 11.03 33.52
C LYS A 90 -12.38 10.91 34.87
N ASP A 91 -13.11 11.03 35.97
CA ASP A 91 -12.63 10.87 37.34
C ASP A 91 -12.51 9.40 37.79
N ARG A 92 -13.17 8.46 37.10
CA ARG A 92 -13.23 7.03 37.49
C ARG A 92 -12.50 6.10 36.52
N MET A 93 -12.11 6.63 35.37
CA MET A 93 -11.41 5.91 34.31
C MET A 93 -10.53 6.93 33.59
N ASP A 94 -9.30 6.55 33.22
CA ASP A 94 -8.63 7.29 32.16
C ASP A 94 -9.37 6.99 30.86
N ILE A 95 -10.19 7.96 30.43
CA ILE A 95 -11.06 7.81 29.28
C ILE A 95 -10.28 7.98 27.97
N THR A 96 -9.09 8.56 28.01
CA THR A 96 -8.33 8.91 26.80
C THR A 96 -8.09 7.70 25.88
N PRO A 97 -7.65 6.53 26.37
CA PRO A 97 -7.49 5.34 25.53
C PRO A 97 -8.83 4.82 25.00
N PHE A 98 -9.89 4.89 25.79
CA PHE A 98 -11.22 4.45 25.39
C PHE A 98 -11.88 5.39 24.37
N GLU A 99 -11.69 6.70 24.50
CA GLU A 99 -12.12 7.69 23.50
C GLU A 99 -11.44 7.44 22.16
N LYS A 100 -10.11 7.24 22.14
CA LYS A 100 -9.37 6.89 20.92
C LYS A 100 -9.81 5.55 20.31
N TYR A 101 -10.12 4.57 21.15
CA TYR A 101 -10.66 3.29 20.71
C TYR A 101 -12.01 3.47 20.02
N LEU A 102 -12.93 4.25 20.61
CA LEU A 102 -14.23 4.55 20.00
C LEU A 102 -14.14 5.44 18.76
N GLU A 103 -13.21 6.39 18.75
CA GLU A 103 -12.94 7.28 17.61
C GLU A 103 -12.57 6.46 16.38
N HIS A 104 -11.62 5.53 16.50
CA HIS A 104 -11.24 4.64 15.41
C HIS A 104 -12.43 3.89 14.78
N TYR A 105 -13.29 3.27 15.58
CA TYR A 105 -14.46 2.56 15.04
C TYR A 105 -15.52 3.51 14.47
N ASN A 106 -15.70 4.68 15.08
CA ASN A 106 -16.60 5.69 14.55
C ASN A 106 -16.11 6.24 13.21
N ASP A 107 -14.79 6.43 13.03
CA ASP A 107 -14.19 6.84 11.76
C ASP A 107 -14.44 5.79 10.68
N THR A 108 -14.30 4.51 11.01
CA THR A 108 -14.64 3.42 10.09
C THR A 108 -16.13 3.43 9.73
N LEU A 109 -17.04 3.59 10.71
CA LEU A 109 -18.48 3.73 10.44
C LEU A 109 -18.81 4.97 9.59
N ILE A 110 -18.10 6.07 9.80
CA ILE A 110 -18.24 7.30 9.00
C ILE A 110 -17.79 7.04 7.56
N ALA A 111 -16.67 6.35 7.35
CA ALA A 111 -16.20 5.99 6.02
C ALA A 111 -17.22 5.11 5.28
N ILE A 112 -17.76 4.07 5.94
CA ILE A 112 -18.82 3.21 5.39
C ILE A 112 -20.07 4.04 5.06
N TRP A 113 -20.49 4.93 5.95
CA TRP A 113 -21.64 5.81 5.73
C TRP A 113 -21.43 6.78 4.57
N GLN A 114 -20.25 7.39 4.46
CA GLN A 114 -19.90 8.28 3.35
C GLN A 114 -19.87 7.51 2.03
N GLN A 115 -19.29 6.31 2.01
CA GLN A 115 -19.30 5.44 0.84
C GLN A 115 -20.73 5.11 0.42
N ARG A 116 -21.62 4.69 1.35
CA ARG A 116 -23.04 4.46 1.05
C ARG A 116 -23.75 5.73 0.56
N CYS A 117 -23.49 6.88 1.18
CA CYS A 117 -24.06 8.15 0.72
C CYS A 117 -23.61 8.55 -0.69
N ASN A 118 -22.40 8.15 -1.09
CA ASN A 118 -21.83 8.42 -2.40
C ASN A 118 -22.25 7.39 -3.44
N THR A 119 -22.41 6.12 -3.07
CA THR A 119 -22.92 5.05 -3.95
C THR A 119 -24.44 5.13 -4.12
N CYS A 120 -25.22 5.68 -3.19
CA CYS A 120 -26.62 6.02 -3.48
C CYS A 120 -26.77 7.10 -4.58
N ASN A 121 -25.68 7.78 -4.96
CA ASN A 121 -25.63 8.64 -6.14
C ASN A 121 -25.05 7.94 -7.39
N SER A 122 -24.60 6.68 -7.32
CA SER A 122 -24.19 5.92 -8.51
C SER A 122 -25.44 5.62 -9.33
N GLY A 123 -25.53 6.24 -10.51
CA GLY A 123 -26.73 6.25 -11.35
C GLY A 123 -27.48 7.59 -11.36
N ARG A 124 -27.18 8.52 -10.45
CA ARG A 124 -27.66 9.91 -10.60
C ARG A 124 -26.91 10.55 -11.77
N ARG A 125 -27.65 11.15 -12.70
CA ARG A 125 -27.06 12.04 -13.71
C ARG A 125 -26.30 13.16 -12.99
N LEU A 126 -24.99 13.18 -13.21
CA LEU A 126 -24.13 14.26 -12.74
C LEU A 126 -24.47 15.54 -13.49
N SER A 127 -24.41 16.67 -12.78
CA SER A 127 -24.51 17.99 -13.40
C SER A 127 -23.32 18.21 -14.33
N ARG A 128 -23.48 19.08 -15.34
CA ARG A 128 -22.39 19.46 -16.26
C ARG A 128 -21.13 19.92 -15.51
N LYS A 129 -21.30 20.69 -14.42
CA LYS A 129 -20.19 21.15 -13.57
C LYS A 129 -19.48 19.98 -12.86
N GLU A 130 -20.25 19.00 -12.37
CA GLU A 130 -19.70 17.82 -11.69
C GLU A 130 -18.95 16.92 -12.68
N LEU A 131 -19.43 16.81 -13.92
CA LEU A 131 -18.74 16.08 -15.01
C LEU A 131 -17.44 16.75 -15.43
N GLU A 132 -17.42 18.08 -15.48
CA GLU A 132 -16.22 18.85 -15.84
C GLU A 132 -15.11 18.70 -14.80
N VAL A 133 -15.46 18.70 -13.51
CA VAL A 133 -14.50 18.41 -12.43
C VAL A 133 -13.95 16.99 -12.54
N LYS A 134 -14.83 15.98 -12.71
CA LYS A 134 -14.38 14.59 -12.87
C LYS A 134 -13.51 14.40 -14.10
N LYS A 135 -13.82 15.08 -15.20
CA LYS A 135 -13.00 15.06 -16.41
C LYS A 135 -11.59 15.56 -16.09
N GLY A 136 -11.45 16.69 -15.41
CA GLY A 136 -10.15 17.22 -15.00
C GLY A 136 -9.39 16.28 -14.05
N GLU A 137 -10.08 15.64 -13.11
CA GLU A 137 -9.47 14.64 -12.22
C GLU A 137 -8.94 13.42 -13.00
N PHE A 138 -9.68 12.95 -14.00
CA PHE A 138 -9.24 11.83 -14.84
C PHE A 138 -8.13 12.21 -15.80
N GLU A 139 -8.15 13.41 -16.37
CA GLU A 139 -7.05 13.94 -17.20
C GLU A 139 -5.76 14.05 -16.39
N LEU A 140 -5.83 14.57 -15.16
CA LEU A 140 -4.67 14.63 -14.27
C LEU A 140 -4.11 13.24 -13.93
N LYS A 141 -4.99 12.28 -13.60
CA LYS A 141 -4.58 10.89 -13.34
C LYS A 141 -3.94 10.25 -14.57
N TYR A 142 -4.50 10.49 -15.75
CA TYR A 142 -3.96 9.98 -17.00
C TYR A 142 -2.56 10.55 -17.28
N GLU A 143 -2.36 11.87 -17.10
CA GLU A 143 -1.05 12.49 -17.25
C GLU A 143 -0.02 11.98 -16.24
N GLN A 144 -0.43 11.77 -14.99
CA GLN A 144 0.44 11.19 -13.95
C GLN A 144 0.89 9.78 -14.33
N GLU A 145 -0.04 8.93 -14.77
CA GLU A 145 0.27 7.55 -15.16
C GLU A 145 1.12 7.50 -16.45
N LEU A 146 0.83 8.39 -17.41
CA LEU A 146 1.63 8.53 -18.63
C LEU A 146 3.08 8.90 -18.29
N ASN A 147 3.29 9.90 -17.43
CA ASN A 147 4.63 10.31 -17.00
C ASN A 147 5.36 9.20 -16.26
N LYS A 148 4.67 8.46 -15.38
CA LYS A 148 5.27 7.33 -14.67
C LYS A 148 5.75 6.24 -15.62
N ASN A 149 4.90 5.83 -16.56
CA ASN A 149 5.26 4.82 -17.58
C ASN A 149 6.44 5.28 -18.45
N LEU A 150 6.50 6.58 -18.78
CA LEU A 150 7.58 7.14 -19.58
C LEU A 150 8.92 7.13 -18.83
N VAL A 151 8.91 7.45 -17.52
CA VAL A 151 10.09 7.36 -16.66
C VAL A 151 10.56 5.91 -16.53
N GLU A 152 9.64 4.96 -16.30
CA GLU A 152 9.97 3.54 -16.21
C GLU A 152 10.59 3.01 -17.51
N TYR A 153 10.04 3.41 -18.67
CA TYR A 153 10.59 3.06 -19.98
C TYR A 153 12.03 3.59 -20.15
N PHE A 154 12.27 4.86 -19.84
CA PHE A 154 13.61 5.44 -19.97
C PHE A 154 14.63 4.84 -19.01
N GLN A 155 14.22 4.50 -17.78
CA GLN A 155 15.09 3.79 -16.85
C GLN A 155 15.46 2.40 -17.39
N ALA A 156 14.48 1.65 -17.91
CA ALA A 156 14.74 0.34 -18.50
C ALA A 156 15.70 0.43 -19.72
N ALA A 157 15.49 1.42 -20.59
CA ALA A 157 16.37 1.67 -21.74
C ALA A 157 17.80 2.00 -21.31
N LEU A 158 17.97 2.90 -20.33
CA LEU A 158 19.28 3.29 -19.81
C LEU A 158 20.00 2.11 -19.13
N HIS A 159 19.27 1.31 -18.35
CA HIS A 159 19.84 0.09 -17.76
C HIS A 159 20.29 -0.91 -18.83
N SER A 160 19.54 -1.05 -19.92
CA SER A 160 19.93 -1.92 -21.03
C SER A 160 21.21 -1.43 -21.74
N GLU A 161 21.34 -0.12 -21.97
CA GLU A 161 22.53 0.45 -22.59
C GLU A 161 23.77 0.34 -21.68
N VAL A 162 23.60 0.61 -20.38
CA VAL A 162 24.68 0.45 -19.40
C VAL A 162 25.14 -1.01 -19.32
N ALA A 163 24.22 -1.97 -19.32
CA ALA A 163 24.54 -3.40 -19.34
C ALA A 163 25.33 -3.78 -20.60
N GLN A 164 24.92 -3.28 -21.77
CA GLN A 164 25.64 -3.51 -23.03
C GLN A 164 27.07 -2.94 -22.99
N ASN A 165 27.23 -1.70 -22.51
CA ASN A 165 28.54 -1.08 -22.34
C ASN A 165 29.45 -1.85 -21.36
N GLN A 166 28.88 -2.42 -20.29
CA GLN A 166 29.61 -3.28 -19.36
C GLN A 166 30.10 -4.59 -20.01
N ILE A 167 29.27 -5.20 -20.86
CA ILE A 167 29.65 -6.40 -21.62
C ILE A 167 30.80 -6.08 -22.57
N GLU A 168 30.70 -4.99 -23.33
CA GLU A 168 31.73 -4.58 -24.29
C GLU A 168 33.06 -4.24 -23.60
N THR A 169 33.01 -3.50 -22.49
CA THR A 169 34.22 -3.18 -21.70
C THR A 169 34.85 -4.44 -21.10
N ALA A 170 34.05 -5.40 -20.62
CA ALA A 170 34.54 -6.67 -20.12
C ALA A 170 35.18 -7.55 -21.21
N GLN A 171 34.70 -7.46 -22.46
CA GLN A 171 35.32 -8.11 -23.61
C GLN A 171 36.67 -7.47 -23.95
N LYS A 172 36.73 -6.14 -24.09
CA LYS A 172 37.98 -5.40 -24.34
C LYS A 172 39.03 -5.68 -23.26
N LEU A 173 38.62 -5.75 -21.99
CA LEU A 173 39.53 -6.05 -20.89
C LEU A 173 40.09 -7.48 -20.99
N ARG A 174 39.26 -8.46 -21.41
CA ARG A 174 39.71 -9.84 -21.65
C ARG A 174 40.72 -9.92 -22.80
N GLU A 175 40.44 -9.25 -23.91
CA GLU A 175 41.35 -9.19 -25.05
C GLU A 175 42.70 -8.58 -24.67
N LEU A 176 42.67 -7.43 -23.97
CA LEU A 176 43.88 -6.76 -23.51
C LEU A 176 44.72 -7.65 -22.57
N LYS A 177 44.06 -8.44 -21.72
CA LYS A 177 44.74 -9.39 -20.83
C LYS A 177 45.43 -10.51 -21.61
N ILE A 178 44.76 -11.07 -22.62
CA ILE A 178 45.34 -12.10 -23.49
C ILE A 178 46.56 -11.55 -24.23
N ASP A 179 46.46 -10.35 -24.79
CA ASP A 179 47.57 -9.73 -25.53
C ASP A 179 48.75 -9.39 -24.61
N TYR A 180 48.47 -8.94 -23.39
CA TYR A 180 49.49 -8.72 -22.36
C TYR A 180 50.23 -10.02 -22.01
N GLU A 181 49.51 -11.12 -21.80
CA GLU A 181 50.10 -12.44 -21.50
C GLU A 181 50.96 -12.95 -22.67
N LYS A 182 50.52 -12.79 -23.92
CA LYS A 182 51.31 -13.12 -25.11
C LYS A 182 52.58 -12.27 -25.22
N ALA A 183 52.49 -10.97 -24.95
CA ALA A 183 53.65 -10.08 -24.96
C ALA A 183 54.66 -10.48 -23.87
N GLN A 184 54.20 -10.80 -22.66
CA GLN A 184 55.03 -11.32 -21.57
C GLN A 184 55.75 -12.61 -21.97
N GLN A 185 55.04 -13.57 -22.57
CA GLN A 185 55.65 -14.82 -23.07
C GLN A 185 56.70 -14.56 -24.14
N THR A 186 56.43 -13.64 -25.07
CA THR A 186 57.38 -13.29 -26.14
C THR A 186 58.64 -12.64 -25.58
N ILE A 187 58.50 -11.72 -24.60
CA ILE A 187 59.63 -11.10 -23.90
C ILE A 187 60.45 -12.18 -23.16
N ALA A 188 59.81 -13.12 -22.49
CA ALA A 188 60.49 -14.21 -21.80
C ALA A 188 61.29 -15.09 -22.78
N ASN A 189 60.69 -15.44 -23.92
CA ASN A 189 61.36 -16.23 -24.97
C ASN A 189 62.57 -15.49 -25.55
N LEU A 190 62.42 -14.18 -25.87
CA LEU A 190 63.52 -13.34 -26.37
C LEU A 190 64.66 -13.23 -25.35
N ARG A 191 64.35 -13.08 -24.06
CA ARG A 191 65.35 -13.07 -22.98
C ARG A 191 66.11 -14.40 -22.91
N SER A 192 65.40 -15.53 -23.01
CA SER A 192 66.03 -16.86 -23.02
C SER A 192 66.96 -17.04 -24.21
N GLN A 193 66.54 -16.65 -25.42
CA GLN A 193 67.36 -16.73 -26.63
C GLN A 193 68.62 -15.85 -26.52
N LEU A 194 68.49 -14.63 -25.99
CA LEU A 194 69.65 -13.74 -25.75
C LEU A 194 70.64 -14.36 -24.77
N GLN A 195 70.15 -14.98 -23.69
CA GLN A 195 71.00 -15.64 -22.72
C GLN A 195 71.75 -16.83 -23.35
N GLU A 196 71.08 -17.63 -24.16
CA GLU A 196 71.68 -18.77 -24.85
C GLU A 196 72.75 -18.33 -25.87
N MET A 197 72.47 -17.30 -26.68
CA MET A 197 73.47 -16.73 -27.60
C MET A 197 74.68 -16.17 -26.86
N THR A 198 74.48 -15.52 -25.71
CA THR A 198 75.57 -15.00 -24.88
C THR A 198 76.47 -16.13 -24.38
N ILE A 199 75.88 -17.25 -23.93
CA ILE A 199 76.63 -18.45 -23.51
C ILE A 199 77.42 -19.04 -24.69
N GLN A 200 76.82 -19.13 -25.88
CA GLN A 200 77.51 -19.65 -27.06
C GLN A 200 78.69 -18.77 -27.49
N LEU A 201 78.55 -17.45 -27.42
CA LEU A 201 79.65 -16.51 -27.70
C LEU A 201 80.79 -16.68 -26.68
N ASN A 202 80.47 -16.76 -25.40
CA ASN A 202 81.46 -16.94 -24.33
C ASN A 202 82.16 -18.31 -24.34
N ARG A 203 81.60 -19.31 -25.03
CA ARG A 203 82.23 -20.65 -25.22
C ARG A 203 83.10 -20.76 -26.47
N LYS A 204 82.97 -19.82 -27.42
CA LYS A 204 83.76 -19.79 -28.66
C LYS A 204 85.00 -18.90 -28.57
N ASN A 205 85.06 -18.04 -27.57
CA ASN A 205 86.26 -17.31 -27.15
C ASN A 205 87.00 -18.09 -26.05
#